data_AF-A0A961DNV1-F1
#
_entry.id   AF-A0A961DNV1-F1
#
_cell.length_a   1.000
_cell.length_b   1.000
_cell.length_c   1.000
_cell.angle_alpha   90.00
_cell.angle_beta   90.00
_cell.angle_gamma   90.00
#
_symmetry.space_group_name_H-M   'P 1'
#
loop_
_entity.id
_entity.type
_entity.pdbx_description
1 polymer ?
#
loop_
_entity_poly.entity_id
_entity_poly.type
_entity_poly.pdbx_seq_one_letter_code
_entity_poly.pdbx_strand_id
1 'polypeptide(L)'
;AAPTTAAPTTAAPTTAAPTTAAPTTTAAPAGDDVVTVAIRGGLNYNASSSLTSGNLKVALTNRSASAISGSGTYPGVNGGTARVTVNASNFLWWSFGTISVNDPGAGIRNLSTPLVFASPVSGSLSSARATGSWLTWNDGLVNYTVAITVADNG
;
A
#
# COMPACT_ATOMS: atom_id res chain seq x y z
N ALA A 1 65.98 -56.27 -18.39
CA ALA A 1 65.35 -55.18 -17.61
C ALA A 1 63.87 -55.51 -17.44
N ALA A 2 63.33 -55.42 -16.22
CA ALA A 2 61.91 -55.70 -15.94
C ALA A 2 61.12 -54.38 -15.91
N PRO A 3 59.84 -54.36 -16.36
CA PRO A 3 59.07 -53.13 -16.40
C PRO A 3 58.50 -52.77 -15.02
N THR A 4 58.74 -51.54 -14.56
CA THR A 4 58.13 -51.00 -13.35
C THR A 4 56.79 -50.37 -13.72
N THR A 5 55.69 -50.92 -13.21
CA THR A 5 54.34 -50.38 -13.42
C THR A 5 53.96 -49.50 -12.23
N ALA A 6 53.60 -48.24 -12.47
CA ALA A 6 53.15 -47.32 -11.42
C ALA A 6 51.71 -47.66 -10.99
N ALA A 7 51.45 -47.61 -9.68
CA ALA A 7 50.11 -47.82 -9.11
C ALA A 7 49.19 -46.61 -9.35
N PRO A 8 47.87 -46.81 -9.51
CA PRO A 8 46.93 -45.73 -9.78
C PRO A 8 46.65 -44.91 -8.51
N THR A 9 46.71 -43.58 -8.63
CA THR A 9 46.34 -42.64 -7.57
C THR A 9 44.94 -42.10 -7.83
N THR A 10 44.02 -42.33 -6.90
CA THR A 10 42.63 -41.82 -6.99
C THR A 10 42.50 -40.55 -6.15
N ALA A 11 42.02 -39.46 -6.74
CA ALA A 11 41.73 -38.23 -6.02
C ALA A 11 40.41 -38.35 -5.24
N ALA A 12 40.38 -37.85 -4.01
CA ALA A 12 39.16 -37.81 -3.19
C ALA A 12 38.19 -36.72 -3.70
N PRO A 13 36.86 -36.92 -3.60
CA PRO A 13 35.88 -35.94 -4.03
C PRO A 13 35.85 -34.74 -3.06
N THR A 14 35.93 -33.53 -3.60
CA THR A 14 35.77 -32.29 -2.84
C THR A 14 34.36 -31.74 -3.06
N THR A 15 33.53 -31.73 -2.01
CA THR A 15 32.19 -31.14 -2.06
C THR A 15 32.26 -29.68 -1.64
N ALA A 16 31.79 -28.76 -2.48
CA ALA A 16 31.69 -27.35 -2.13
C ALA A 16 30.56 -27.13 -1.10
N ALA A 17 30.80 -26.29 -0.09
CA ALA A 17 29.79 -25.93 0.90
C ALA A 17 28.67 -25.09 0.27
N PRO A 18 27.41 -25.26 0.70
CA PRO A 18 26.30 -24.46 0.20
C PRO A 18 26.50 -23.00 0.61
N THR A 19 26.49 -22.11 -0.38
CA THR A 19 26.51 -20.66 -0.17
C THR A 19 25.08 -20.14 -0.28
N THR A 20 24.53 -19.66 0.83
CA THR A 20 23.24 -18.98 0.86
C THR A 20 23.45 -17.53 0.43
N ALA A 21 22.88 -17.13 -0.71
CA ALA A 21 22.85 -15.73 -1.12
C ALA A 21 22.06 -14.90 -0.09
N ALA A 22 22.62 -13.76 0.33
CA ALA A 22 21.89 -12.80 1.15
C ALA A 22 20.65 -12.31 0.39
N PRO A 23 19.51 -12.06 1.06
CA PRO A 23 18.33 -11.54 0.40
C PRO A 23 18.67 -10.19 -0.24
N THR A 24 18.49 -10.10 -1.55
CA THR A 24 18.53 -8.84 -2.27
C THR A 24 17.22 -8.11 -2.05
N THR A 25 17.27 -6.99 -1.33
CA THR A 25 16.18 -6.02 -1.29
C THR A 25 16.08 -5.40 -2.68
N THR A 26 15.05 -5.77 -3.45
CA THR A 26 14.71 -5.09 -4.69
C THR A 26 14.39 -3.64 -4.35
N ALA A 27 15.10 -2.68 -4.98
CA ALA A 27 14.71 -1.28 -4.90
C ALA A 27 13.30 -1.13 -5.49
N ALA A 28 12.45 -0.34 -4.83
CA ALA A 28 11.15 0.08 -5.36
C ALA A 28 11.34 0.66 -6.77
N PRO A 29 10.64 0.19 -7.82
CA PRO A 29 10.77 0.76 -9.14
C PRO A 29 10.50 2.27 -9.22
N ALA A 30 10.97 2.86 -10.32
CA ALA A 30 10.97 4.31 -10.52
C ALA A 30 9.64 4.76 -11.14
N GLY A 31 8.61 4.91 -10.33
CA GLY A 31 7.36 5.59 -10.66
C GLY A 31 6.79 6.26 -9.42
N ASP A 32 6.23 7.46 -9.56
CA ASP A 32 5.60 8.11 -8.40
C ASP A 32 4.33 7.33 -8.01
N ASP A 33 4.26 6.93 -6.75
CA ASP A 33 3.03 6.38 -6.15
C ASP A 33 1.86 7.34 -6.38
N VAL A 34 0.73 6.81 -6.84
CA VAL A 34 -0.48 7.62 -7.07
C VAL A 34 -1.50 7.33 -5.99
N VAL A 35 -2.08 8.40 -5.44
CA VAL A 35 -3.24 8.28 -4.56
C VAL A 35 -4.47 8.86 -5.23
N THR A 36 -5.55 8.08 -5.20
CA THR A 36 -6.87 8.53 -5.63
C THR A 36 -7.80 8.53 -4.42
N VAL A 37 -8.42 9.68 -4.15
CA VAL A 37 -9.36 9.88 -3.05
C VAL A 37 -10.68 10.37 -3.62
N ALA A 38 -11.75 9.63 -3.36
CA ALA A 38 -13.10 10.00 -3.75
C ALA A 38 -14.00 10.03 -2.51
N ILE A 39 -14.60 11.19 -2.24
CA ILE A 39 -15.63 11.40 -1.21
C ILE A 39 -16.93 11.75 -1.91
N ARG A 40 -18.00 11.03 -1.58
CA ARG A 40 -19.33 11.18 -2.20
C ARG A 40 -20.43 11.19 -1.13
N GLY A 41 -21.61 11.71 -1.46
CA GLY A 41 -22.76 11.83 -0.57
C GLY A 41 -23.00 13.29 -0.19
N GLY A 42 -23.15 13.56 1.11
CA GLY A 42 -23.25 14.92 1.64
C GLY A 42 -21.96 15.74 1.60
N LEU A 43 -20.85 15.11 1.20
CA LEU A 43 -19.58 15.76 0.87
C LEU A 43 -19.19 15.37 -0.57
N ASN A 44 -18.48 16.25 -1.26
CA ASN A 44 -17.96 16.00 -2.60
C ASN A 44 -16.47 16.36 -2.67
N TYR A 45 -15.65 15.37 -2.98
CA TYR A 45 -14.21 15.53 -3.17
C TYR A 45 -13.71 14.46 -4.14
N ASN A 46 -12.88 14.84 -5.10
CA ASN A 46 -12.26 13.87 -5.99
C ASN A 46 -10.86 14.36 -6.39
N ALA A 47 -9.84 13.62 -5.97
CA ALA A 47 -8.44 13.90 -6.28
C ALA A 47 -7.77 12.62 -6.78
N SER A 48 -6.90 12.76 -7.79
CA SER A 48 -6.04 11.67 -8.26
C SER A 48 -4.71 12.28 -8.68
N SER A 49 -3.68 12.07 -7.86
CA SER A 49 -2.40 12.73 -8.01
C SER A 49 -1.26 11.87 -7.45
N SER A 50 -0.06 12.07 -7.96
CA SER A 50 1.17 11.52 -7.39
C SER A 50 1.37 12.00 -5.95
N LEU A 51 1.86 11.12 -5.08
CA LEU A 51 2.30 11.47 -3.74
C LEU A 51 3.54 12.36 -3.83
N THR A 52 3.48 13.52 -3.17
CA THR A 52 4.63 14.44 -3.05
C THR A 52 5.54 14.05 -1.90
N SER A 53 4.97 13.44 -0.85
CA SER A 53 5.72 12.83 0.25
C SER A 53 4.81 11.89 1.04
N GLY A 54 5.38 10.94 1.78
CA GLY A 54 4.61 10.05 2.62
C GLY A 54 5.27 8.71 2.84
N ASN A 55 4.51 7.81 3.45
CA ASN A 55 4.88 6.45 3.74
C ASN A 55 3.66 5.51 3.64
N LEU A 56 2.75 5.80 2.69
CA LEU A 56 1.64 4.89 2.40
C LEU A 56 2.20 3.54 1.97
N LYS A 57 1.64 2.47 2.52
CA LYS A 57 2.07 1.10 2.30
C LYS A 57 0.87 0.21 2.08
N VAL A 58 1.00 -0.71 1.15
CA VAL A 58 0.05 -1.79 0.92
C VAL A 58 0.65 -3.08 1.48
N ALA A 59 -0.10 -3.76 2.35
CA ALA A 59 0.23 -5.12 2.76
C ALA A 59 -0.58 -6.11 1.93
N LEU A 60 0.02 -7.26 1.63
CA LEU A 60 -0.58 -8.32 0.83
C LEU A 60 -0.66 -9.62 1.61
N THR A 61 -1.72 -10.39 1.35
CA THR A 61 -1.85 -11.80 1.72
C THR A 61 -2.08 -12.59 0.44
N ASN A 62 -1.20 -13.56 0.13
CA ASN A 62 -1.29 -14.35 -1.10
C ASN A 62 -1.39 -13.50 -2.40
N ARG A 63 -0.64 -12.38 -2.45
CA ARG A 63 -0.65 -11.36 -3.53
C ARG A 63 -1.95 -10.55 -3.68
N SER A 64 -2.88 -10.66 -2.75
CA SER A 64 -4.07 -9.81 -2.67
C SER A 64 -3.92 -8.78 -1.57
N ALA A 65 -4.34 -7.54 -1.81
CA ALA A 65 -4.27 -6.49 -0.79
C ALA A 65 -5.07 -6.87 0.46
N SER A 66 -4.42 -6.77 1.62
CA SER A 66 -4.98 -7.12 2.92
C SER A 66 -4.95 -5.97 3.92
N ALA A 67 -4.09 -4.97 3.70
CA ALA A 67 -4.11 -3.72 4.47
C ALA A 67 -3.56 -2.54 3.67
N ILE A 68 -3.97 -1.33 4.04
CA ILE A 68 -3.35 -0.07 3.65
C ILE A 68 -3.00 0.68 4.93
N SER A 69 -1.78 1.17 5.05
CA SER A 69 -1.34 1.91 6.24
C SER A 69 -0.43 3.09 5.87
N GLY A 70 -0.38 4.10 6.72
CA GLY A 70 0.55 5.22 6.59
C GLY A 70 -0.15 6.52 6.22
N SER A 71 0.63 7.52 5.82
CA SER A 71 0.10 8.82 5.39
C SER A 71 0.87 9.36 4.21
N GLY A 72 0.22 10.20 3.41
CA GLY A 72 0.82 10.84 2.27
C GLY A 72 0.23 12.21 2.00
N THR A 73 1.00 13.05 1.32
CA THR A 73 0.58 14.36 0.81
C THR A 73 0.57 14.35 -0.69
N TYR A 74 -0.34 15.11 -1.27
CA TYR A 74 -0.54 15.20 -2.71
C TYR A 74 -1.12 16.59 -3.06
N PRO A 75 -1.01 17.05 -4.31
CA PRO A 75 -1.65 18.28 -4.76
C PRO A 75 -3.17 18.26 -4.51
N GLY A 76 -3.69 19.28 -3.81
CA GLY A 76 -5.11 19.43 -3.50
C GLY A 76 -5.95 19.86 -4.70
N VAL A 77 -7.27 19.63 -4.63
CA VAL A 77 -8.19 19.81 -5.78
C VAL A 77 -8.34 21.28 -6.21
N ASN A 78 -8.24 22.21 -5.26
CA ASN A 78 -8.30 23.66 -5.51
C ASN A 78 -6.91 24.32 -5.31
N GLY A 79 -5.84 23.56 -5.51
CA GLY A 79 -4.48 23.98 -5.19
C GLY A 79 -4.13 23.78 -3.71
N GLY A 80 -2.85 24.02 -3.38
CA GLY A 80 -2.29 23.72 -2.07
C GLY A 80 -1.99 22.24 -1.87
N THR A 81 -1.80 21.83 -0.61
CA THR A 81 -1.42 20.47 -0.23
C THR A 81 -2.59 19.78 0.48
N ALA A 82 -3.01 18.65 -0.07
CA ALA A 82 -3.91 17.71 0.59
C ALA A 82 -3.09 16.65 1.34
N ARG A 83 -3.68 16.10 2.40
CA ARG A 83 -3.12 14.98 3.15
C ARG A 83 -4.15 13.87 3.30
N VAL A 84 -3.67 12.64 3.21
CA VAL A 84 -4.42 11.44 3.53
C VAL A 84 -3.66 10.61 4.54
N THR A 85 -4.39 10.01 5.48
CA THR A 85 -3.88 9.04 6.43
C THR A 85 -4.79 7.82 6.39
N VAL A 86 -4.21 6.64 6.24
CA VAL A 86 -4.96 5.39 6.16
C VAL A 86 -4.42 4.43 7.20
N ASN A 87 -5.33 3.76 7.89
CA ASN A 87 -5.07 2.55 8.64
C ASN A 87 -6.26 1.65 8.36
N ALA A 88 -6.12 0.70 7.43
CA ALA A 88 -7.19 -0.19 7.02
C ALA A 88 -6.62 -1.60 6.97
N SER A 89 -7.21 -2.54 7.71
CA SER A 89 -6.75 -3.94 7.73
C SER A 89 -7.92 -4.90 7.65
N ASN A 90 -7.75 -5.97 6.88
CA ASN A 90 -8.74 -7.02 6.76
C ASN A 90 -8.74 -7.92 7.99
N PHE A 91 -9.94 -8.33 8.40
CA PHE A 91 -10.17 -9.38 9.38
C PHE A 91 -11.39 -10.18 8.95
N LEU A 92 -11.18 -11.48 8.68
CA LEU A 92 -12.17 -12.33 8.02
C LEU A 92 -12.63 -11.70 6.68
N TRP A 93 -13.93 -11.51 6.49
CA TRP A 93 -14.53 -10.91 5.30
C TRP A 93 -14.88 -9.42 5.47
N TRP A 94 -14.27 -8.74 6.45
CA TRP A 94 -14.44 -7.31 6.72
C TRP A 94 -13.10 -6.59 6.79
N SER A 95 -13.13 -5.25 6.78
CA SER A 95 -12.00 -4.39 7.13
C SER A 95 -12.32 -3.45 8.31
N PHE A 96 -11.26 -3.07 9.02
CA PHE A 96 -11.31 -2.20 10.19
C PHE A 96 -10.22 -1.14 10.15
N GLY A 97 -10.44 -0.05 10.88
CA GLY A 97 -9.49 1.05 11.08
C GLY A 97 -10.08 2.41 10.73
N THR A 98 -9.30 3.28 10.08
CA THR A 98 -9.70 4.65 9.73
C THR A 98 -9.11 5.12 8.41
N ILE A 99 -9.88 5.98 7.75
CA ILE A 99 -9.45 6.80 6.63
C ILE A 99 -9.60 8.27 7.05
N SER A 100 -8.54 9.05 6.96
CA SER A 100 -8.61 10.50 7.18
C SER A 100 -8.14 11.29 5.97
N VAL A 101 -8.87 12.33 5.62
CA VAL A 101 -8.59 13.23 4.50
C VAL A 101 -8.64 14.66 5.01
N ASN A 102 -7.63 15.45 4.65
CA ASN A 102 -7.57 16.87 4.94
C ASN A 102 -7.09 17.64 3.71
N ASP A 103 -7.99 18.41 3.12
CA ASP A 103 -7.74 19.36 2.03
C ASP A 103 -8.55 20.64 2.32
N PRO A 104 -8.00 21.57 3.12
CA PRO A 104 -8.70 22.80 3.48
C PRO A 104 -9.02 23.69 2.28
N GLY A 105 -8.22 23.62 1.20
CA GLY A 105 -8.46 24.37 -0.04
C GLY A 105 -9.71 23.88 -0.78
N ALA A 106 -10.06 22.60 -0.61
CA ALA A 106 -11.29 22.01 -1.13
C ALA A 106 -12.43 21.94 -0.08
N GLY A 107 -12.26 22.55 1.10
CA GLY A 107 -13.27 22.53 2.17
C GLY A 107 -13.32 21.24 2.99
N ILE A 108 -12.43 20.26 2.74
CA ILE A 108 -12.35 19.02 3.52
C ILE A 108 -11.41 19.23 4.70
N ARG A 109 -11.94 19.39 5.91
CA ARG A 109 -11.15 19.69 7.11
C ARG A 109 -11.16 18.51 8.07
N ASN A 110 -10.01 17.84 8.19
CA ASN A 110 -9.80 16.74 9.15
C ASN A 110 -10.92 15.67 9.12
N LEU A 111 -11.44 15.35 7.93
CA LEU A 111 -12.48 14.35 7.79
C LEU A 111 -11.91 13.00 8.23
N SER A 112 -12.62 12.28 9.11
CA SER A 112 -12.21 10.97 9.63
C SER A 112 -13.36 9.99 9.49
N THR A 113 -13.10 8.93 8.72
CA THR A 113 -14.04 7.88 8.37
C THR A 113 -13.59 6.59 9.05
N PRO A 114 -14.29 6.12 10.09
CA PRO A 114 -14.00 4.82 10.66
C PRO A 114 -14.41 3.71 9.67
N LEU A 115 -13.61 2.67 9.64
CA LEU A 115 -13.91 1.40 8.99
C LEU A 115 -14.32 0.43 10.09
N VAL A 116 -15.60 0.06 10.12
CA VAL A 116 -16.15 -0.89 11.07
C VAL A 116 -17.10 -1.79 10.29
N PHE A 117 -16.73 -3.07 10.14
CA PHE A 117 -17.41 -3.96 9.20
C PHE A 117 -17.51 -3.33 7.80
N ALA A 118 -16.43 -2.68 7.35
CA ALA A 118 -16.36 -2.12 6.02
C ALA A 118 -15.95 -3.20 5.02
N SER A 119 -16.24 -3.01 3.73
CA SER A 119 -15.78 -3.94 2.68
C SER A 119 -14.27 -4.21 2.82
N PRO A 120 -13.82 -5.46 2.58
CA PRO A 120 -12.39 -5.78 2.62
C PRO A 120 -11.58 -4.82 1.76
N VAL A 121 -10.40 -4.45 2.26
CA VAL A 121 -9.32 -3.95 1.42
C VAL A 121 -9.12 -4.96 0.30
N SER A 122 -9.04 -4.46 -0.93
CA SER A 122 -8.96 -5.28 -2.13
C SER A 122 -7.96 -4.67 -3.11
N GLY A 123 -7.38 -5.50 -3.96
CA GLY A 123 -6.34 -5.07 -4.90
C GLY A 123 -5.23 -6.10 -5.07
N SER A 124 -4.14 -5.66 -5.68
CA SER A 124 -2.99 -6.46 -6.10
C SER A 124 -1.68 -5.78 -5.68
N LEU A 125 -0.55 -6.25 -6.23
CA LEU A 125 0.78 -5.67 -6.02
C LEU A 125 0.85 -4.20 -6.43
N SER A 126 0.15 -3.79 -7.49
CA SER A 126 0.27 -2.44 -8.04
C SER A 126 -0.83 -1.49 -7.59
N SER A 127 -1.84 -1.97 -6.86
CA SER A 127 -2.86 -1.08 -6.29
C SER A 127 -3.67 -1.74 -5.20
N ALA A 128 -4.07 -0.96 -4.20
CA ALA A 128 -5.01 -1.38 -3.17
C ALA A 128 -6.07 -0.32 -2.92
N ARG A 129 -7.28 -0.76 -2.60
CA ARG A 129 -8.43 0.07 -2.32
C ARG A 129 -9.03 -0.23 -0.96
N ALA A 130 -9.32 0.83 -0.20
CA ALA A 130 -10.14 0.80 1.01
C ALA A 130 -11.37 1.71 0.82
N THR A 131 -12.51 1.35 1.39
CA THR A 131 -13.73 2.15 1.29
C THR A 131 -14.51 2.09 2.59
N GLY A 132 -14.99 3.24 3.06
CA GLY A 132 -15.78 3.38 4.28
C GLY A 132 -16.91 4.37 4.10
N SER A 133 -18.02 4.14 4.79
CA SER A 133 -19.15 5.07 4.84
C SER A 133 -19.38 5.51 6.27
N TRP A 134 -19.65 6.80 6.46
CA TRP A 134 -19.88 7.35 7.79
C TRP A 134 -20.83 8.55 7.75
N LEU A 135 -21.01 9.17 8.91
CA LEU A 135 -21.80 10.38 9.10
C LEU A 135 -20.90 11.53 9.53
N THR A 136 -21.21 12.74 9.08
CA THR A 136 -20.54 13.96 9.53
C THR A 136 -21.56 15.08 9.69
N TRP A 137 -21.17 16.12 10.43
CA TRP A 137 -21.94 17.34 10.53
C TRP A 137 -21.40 18.37 9.52
N ASN A 138 -22.23 18.75 8.55
CA ASN A 138 -21.95 19.79 7.55
C ASN A 138 -23.26 20.51 7.22
N ASP A 139 -23.56 21.60 7.95
CA ASP A 139 -24.87 22.28 7.97
C ASP A 139 -26.05 21.35 8.26
N GLY A 140 -25.78 20.24 8.95
CA GLY A 140 -26.71 19.16 9.22
C GLY A 140 -26.01 17.81 9.27
N LEU A 141 -26.69 16.78 9.77
CA LEU A 141 -26.17 15.41 9.75
C LEU A 141 -26.27 14.86 8.33
N VAL A 142 -25.13 14.56 7.72
CA VAL A 142 -25.08 14.01 6.36
C VAL A 142 -24.27 12.72 6.32
N ASN A 143 -24.67 11.80 5.45
CA ASN A 143 -23.90 10.59 5.16
C ASN A 143 -22.89 10.84 4.05
N TYR A 144 -21.75 10.17 4.12
CA TYR A 144 -20.75 10.22 3.07
C TYR A 144 -20.02 8.88 2.96
N THR A 145 -19.40 8.67 1.81
CA THR A 145 -18.55 7.50 1.52
C THR A 145 -17.21 7.99 1.05
N VAL A 146 -16.14 7.46 1.63
CA VAL A 146 -14.76 7.69 1.20
C VAL A 146 -14.22 6.41 0.58
N ALA A 147 -13.67 6.52 -0.62
CA ALA A 147 -12.86 5.49 -1.24
C ALA A 147 -11.44 6.04 -1.45
N ILE A 148 -10.44 5.27 -1.02
CA ILE A 148 -9.03 5.55 -1.31
C ILE A 148 -8.49 4.40 -2.13
N THR A 149 -7.79 4.73 -3.20
CA THR A 149 -6.94 3.80 -3.94
C THR A 149 -5.51 4.30 -3.86
N VAL A 150 -4.59 3.43 -3.42
CA VAL A 150 -3.16 3.65 -3.48
C VAL A 150 -2.65 2.77 -4.61
N ALA A 151 -2.05 3.38 -5.63
CA ALA A 151 -1.40 2.68 -6.74
C ALA A 151 0.11 2.79 -6.56
N ASP A 152 0.75 1.64 -6.58
CA ASP A 152 2.20 1.50 -6.57
C ASP A 152 2.65 1.45 -8.05
N ASN A 153 3.33 2.52 -8.47
CA ASN A 153 3.88 2.63 -9.82
C ASN A 153 5.37 2.24 -9.87
N GLY A 154 5.89 1.71 -8.75
CA GLY A 154 7.17 1.03 -8.69
C GLY A 154 7.35 0.16 -7.46
#